data_AF-A0A059F1H7-F1
#
_entry.id   AF-A0A059F1H7-F1
#
_cell.length_a   1.000
_cell.length_b   1.000
_cell.length_c   1.000
_cell.angle_alpha   90.00
_cell.angle_beta   90.00
_cell.angle_gamma   90.00
#
_symmetry.space_group_name_H-M   'P 1'
#
loop_
_entity.id
_entity.type
_entity.pdbx_description
1 polymer ?
#
loop_
_entity_poly.entity_id
_entity_poly.type
_entity_poly.pdbx_seq_one_letter_code
_entity_poly.pdbx_strand_id
1 'polypeptide(L)'
;MKKRIIKMVIFIFIVIISGVIIYFIRNRKKSEASSKPELFSLYSKLNNKSGIMNYFKDYTESLQTVFCESFKSECLKKSDTCDFTSDEMIKNIESYLKEKLQSFINETDTETSDDERYKIICSFFDDYINNKNKDKIQEETANILKELKAEEMINYFLYLFSQEKGSEKGSENDSEVISLVV
;
A
#
# COMPACT_ATOMS: atom_id res chain seq x y z
N MET A 1 53.22 -41.10 -30.73
CA MET A 1 51.86 -41.29 -30.17
C MET A 1 51.54 -40.38 -28.98
N LYS A 2 52.41 -40.22 -27.97
CA LYS A 2 52.14 -39.43 -26.74
C LYS A 2 51.66 -37.98 -26.96
N LYS A 3 52.21 -37.24 -27.93
CA LYS A 3 51.80 -35.85 -28.24
C LYS A 3 50.36 -35.70 -28.77
N ARG A 4 49.81 -36.73 -29.43
CA ARG A 4 48.41 -36.71 -29.93
C ARG A 4 47.41 -36.93 -28.80
N ILE A 5 47.75 -37.80 -27.85
CA ILE A 5 46.93 -38.07 -26.66
C ILE A 5 46.84 -36.81 -25.78
N ILE A 6 47.97 -36.12 -25.54
CA ILE A 6 47.99 -34.88 -24.75
C ILE A 6 47.12 -33.79 -25.39
N LYS A 7 47.20 -33.61 -26.72
CA LYS A 7 46.33 -32.64 -27.42
C LYS A 7 44.84 -32.99 -27.32
N MET A 8 44.50 -34.28 -27.36
CA MET A 8 43.12 -34.73 -27.23
C MET A 8 42.57 -34.52 -25.82
N VAL A 9 43.38 -34.74 -24.78
CA VAL A 9 42.99 -34.49 -23.38
C VAL A 9 42.78 -32.99 -23.12
N ILE A 10 43.66 -32.13 -23.66
CA ILE A 10 43.51 -30.66 -23.55
C ILE A 10 42.22 -30.20 -24.24
N PHE A 11 41.91 -30.74 -25.42
CA PHE A 11 40.68 -30.40 -26.14
C PHE A 11 39.42 -30.77 -25.35
N ILE A 12 39.40 -31.98 -24.75
CA ILE A 12 38.28 -32.42 -23.90
C ILE A 12 38.13 -31.49 -22.69
N PHE A 13 39.24 -31.07 -22.06
CA PHE A 13 39.21 -30.14 -20.94
C PHE A 13 38.63 -28.78 -21.32
N ILE A 14 38.99 -28.24 -22.49
CA ILE A 14 38.47 -26.96 -22.99
C ILE A 14 36.95 -27.06 -23.23
N VAL A 15 36.47 -28.16 -23.80
CA VAL A 15 35.03 -28.37 -24.05
C VAL A 15 34.25 -28.45 -22.74
N ILE A 16 34.77 -29.16 -21.73
CA ILE A 16 34.14 -29.27 -20.41
C ILE A 16 34.10 -27.90 -19.71
N ILE A 17 35.21 -27.18 -19.69
CA ILE A 17 35.27 -25.84 -19.07
C ILE A 17 34.30 -24.87 -19.77
N SER A 18 34.25 -24.91 -21.10
CA SER A 18 33.33 -24.06 -21.87
C SER A 18 31.87 -24.39 -21.56
N GLY A 19 31.52 -25.67 -21.42
CA GLY A 19 30.19 -26.12 -21.00
C GLY A 19 29.80 -25.66 -19.60
N VAL A 20 30.73 -25.73 -18.64
CA VAL A 20 30.51 -25.24 -17.26
C VAL A 20 30.33 -23.73 -17.22
N ILE A 21 31.12 -22.97 -17.99
CA ILE A 21 30.98 -21.50 -18.08
C ILE A 21 29.62 -21.13 -18.69
N ILE A 22 29.19 -21.79 -19.78
CA ILE A 22 27.88 -21.55 -20.40
C ILE A 22 26.74 -21.93 -19.44
N TYR A 23 26.86 -23.05 -18.71
CA TYR A 23 25.91 -23.45 -17.69
C TYR A 23 25.81 -22.40 -16.56
N PHE A 24 26.95 -21.91 -16.07
CA PHE A 24 27.00 -20.87 -15.02
C PHE A 24 26.39 -19.55 -15.50
N ILE A 25 26.70 -19.10 -16.72
CA ILE A 25 26.10 -17.89 -17.31
C ILE A 25 24.58 -18.07 -17.50
N ARG A 26 24.12 -19.24 -17.93
CA ARG A 26 22.69 -19.53 -18.12
C ARG A 26 21.94 -19.60 -16.79
N ASN A 27 22.57 -20.15 -15.74
CA ASN A 27 21.98 -20.18 -14.39
C ASN A 27 21.96 -18.77 -13.76
N ARG A 28 23.01 -17.96 -13.99
CA ARG A 28 23.04 -16.56 -13.56
C ARG A 28 21.99 -15.71 -14.28
N LYS A 29 21.79 -15.89 -15.59
CA LYS A 29 20.69 -15.26 -16.33
C LYS A 29 19.29 -15.73 -15.90
N LYS A 30 19.16 -16.95 -15.36
CA LYS A 30 17.91 -17.43 -14.75
C LYS A 30 17.67 -16.83 -13.35
N SER A 31 18.71 -16.55 -12.57
CA SER A 31 18.57 -15.81 -11.31
C SER A 31 18.39 -14.30 -11.50
N GLU A 32 18.87 -13.75 -12.62
CA GLU A 32 18.69 -12.34 -13.01
C GLU A 32 17.42 -12.09 -13.85
N ALA A 33 16.61 -13.12 -14.13
CA ALA A 33 15.36 -13.00 -14.89
C ALA A 33 14.14 -13.50 -14.10
N SER A 34 13.90 -12.88 -12.94
CA SER A 34 12.55 -12.71 -12.36
C SER A 34 12.56 -11.62 -11.28
N SER A 35 13.23 -10.50 -11.50
CA SER A 35 12.91 -9.30 -10.71
C SER A 35 11.62 -8.71 -11.30
N LYS A 36 10.48 -9.35 -11.01
CA LYS A 36 9.22 -8.58 -11.01
C LYS A 36 9.50 -7.36 -10.12
N PRO A 37 9.12 -6.13 -10.52
CA PRO A 37 9.22 -5.00 -9.62
C PRO A 37 8.56 -5.42 -8.30
N GLU A 38 9.33 -5.32 -7.21
CA GLU A 38 8.85 -5.69 -5.90
C GLU A 38 7.62 -4.83 -5.61
N LEU A 39 6.46 -5.48 -5.40
CA LEU A 39 5.22 -4.79 -5.10
C LEU A 39 5.42 -4.01 -3.81
N PHE A 40 4.99 -2.74 -3.80
CA PHE A 40 5.02 -1.96 -2.58
C PHE A 40 4.15 -2.64 -1.52
N SER A 41 4.66 -2.79 -0.30
CA SER A 41 3.91 -3.33 0.83
C SER A 41 3.96 -2.37 2.00
N LEU A 42 2.86 -1.65 2.24
CA LEU A 42 2.76 -0.66 3.30
C LEU A 42 2.89 -1.31 4.68
N TYR A 43 2.25 -2.47 4.87
CA TYR A 43 2.26 -3.18 6.14
C TYR A 43 3.68 -3.60 6.56
N SER A 44 4.55 -3.94 5.59
CA SER A 44 5.96 -4.23 5.88
C SER A 44 6.75 -3.03 6.42
N LYS A 45 6.29 -1.81 6.15
CA LYS A 45 6.88 -0.55 6.64
C LYS A 45 6.33 -0.13 8.01
N LEU A 46 5.33 -0.84 8.53
CA LEU A 46 4.70 -0.51 9.81
C LEU A 46 5.62 -0.92 10.95
N ASN A 47 6.44 0.03 11.40
CA ASN A 47 7.45 -0.20 12.43
C ASN A 47 6.92 0.12 13.84
N ASN A 48 5.92 0.99 13.96
CA ASN A 48 5.42 1.44 15.25
C ASN A 48 3.89 1.41 15.34
N LYS A 49 3.34 0.25 15.76
CA LYS A 49 1.90 0.11 16.01
C LYS A 49 1.39 1.00 17.15
N SER A 50 2.25 1.43 18.09
CA SER A 50 1.82 2.32 19.18
C SER A 50 1.61 3.76 18.72
N GLY A 51 2.06 4.12 17.51
CA GLY A 51 1.75 5.40 16.86
C GLY A 51 0.37 5.41 16.16
N ILE A 52 -0.29 4.26 16.06
CA ILE A 52 -1.67 4.17 15.57
C ILE A 52 -2.59 4.50 16.74
N MET A 53 -3.32 5.60 16.62
CA MET A 53 -4.23 6.05 17.66
C MET A 53 -5.52 5.18 17.63
N ASN A 54 -6.17 5.00 18.77
CA ASN A 54 -7.35 4.13 18.84
C ASN A 54 -8.62 4.89 18.41
N TYR A 55 -9.34 4.35 17.44
CA TYR A 55 -10.53 4.98 16.86
C TYR A 55 -11.68 5.22 17.83
N PHE A 56 -11.71 4.52 18.97
CA PHE A 56 -12.73 4.70 19.98
C PHE A 56 -12.43 5.79 21.02
N LYS A 57 -11.22 6.38 21.03
CA LYS A 57 -10.79 7.21 22.16
C LYS A 57 -10.38 8.64 21.82
N ASP A 58 -9.77 8.93 20.66
CA ASP A 58 -8.94 10.16 20.55
C ASP A 58 -9.09 11.01 19.26
N TYR A 59 -10.18 10.94 18.48
CA TYR A 59 -10.20 11.55 17.14
C TYR A 59 -11.16 12.72 16.90
N THR A 60 -10.56 13.90 16.71
CA THR A 60 -11.09 15.04 15.94
C THR A 60 -9.93 15.76 15.26
N GLU A 61 -10.11 16.19 14.00
CA GLU A 61 -9.26 17.06 13.12
C GLU A 61 -7.75 16.78 12.99
N SER A 62 -7.04 16.51 14.08
CA SER A 62 -5.61 16.26 14.18
C SER A 62 -5.09 15.19 13.20
N LEU A 63 -5.80 14.07 13.00
CA LEU A 63 -5.32 13.02 12.09
C LEU A 63 -5.37 13.39 10.62
N GLN A 64 -6.49 14.00 10.19
CA GLN A 64 -6.63 14.49 8.83
C GLN A 64 -5.56 15.54 8.55
N THR A 65 -5.36 16.47 9.50
CA THR A 65 -4.30 17.48 9.40
C THR A 65 -2.93 16.85 9.28
N VAL A 66 -2.57 15.87 10.12
CA VAL A 66 -1.25 15.20 10.06
C VAL A 66 -1.02 14.53 8.70
N PHE A 67 -2.00 13.79 8.18
CA PHE A 67 -1.88 13.17 6.86
C PHE A 67 -1.77 14.22 5.75
N CYS A 68 -2.67 15.20 5.71
CA CYS A 68 -2.69 16.24 4.69
C CYS A 68 -1.41 17.07 4.69
N GLU A 69 -0.91 17.47 5.85
CA GLU A 69 0.35 18.24 5.97
C GLU A 69 1.55 17.41 5.54
N SER A 70 1.62 16.13 5.94
CA SER A 70 2.70 15.22 5.54
C SER A 70 2.68 15.00 4.03
N PHE A 71 1.49 14.76 3.45
CA PHE A 71 1.31 14.62 2.01
C PHE A 71 1.72 15.90 1.26
N LYS A 72 1.27 17.07 1.73
CA LYS A 72 1.63 18.38 1.15
C LYS A 72 3.14 18.63 1.21
N SER A 73 3.77 18.28 2.33
CA SER A 73 5.22 18.41 2.50
C SER A 73 5.99 17.55 1.50
N GLU A 74 5.62 16.27 1.32
CA GLU A 74 6.24 15.41 0.33
C GLU A 74 5.94 15.85 -1.11
N CYS A 75 4.72 16.34 -1.38
CA CYS A 75 4.34 16.89 -2.67
C CYS A 75 5.18 18.12 -3.05
N LEU A 76 5.46 19.01 -2.10
CA LEU A 76 6.31 20.18 -2.31
C LEU A 76 7.74 19.81 -2.70
N LYS A 77 8.28 18.68 -2.21
CA LYS A 77 9.61 18.20 -2.62
C LYS A 77 9.66 17.72 -4.08
N LYS A 78 8.50 17.42 -4.67
CA LYS A 78 8.35 16.94 -6.06
C LYS A 78 7.59 17.94 -6.96
N SER A 79 7.40 19.18 -6.50
CA SER A 79 6.52 20.18 -7.14
C SER A 79 6.87 20.46 -8.59
N ASP A 80 8.15 20.42 -8.95
CA ASP A 80 8.63 20.71 -10.31
C ASP A 80 8.27 19.60 -11.31
N THR A 81 7.71 18.49 -10.83
CA THR A 81 7.42 17.28 -11.62
C THR A 81 5.96 16.82 -11.54
N CYS A 82 5.11 17.54 -10.81
CA CYS A 82 3.70 17.19 -10.63
C CYS A 82 2.79 18.13 -11.42
N ASP A 83 1.85 17.55 -12.16
CA ASP A 83 0.87 18.30 -12.93
C ASP A 83 -0.38 18.66 -12.10
N PHE A 84 -0.60 17.94 -11.00
CA PHE A 84 -1.77 18.12 -10.13
C PHE A 84 -1.39 18.78 -8.81
N THR A 85 -2.34 19.54 -8.26
CA THR A 85 -2.17 20.11 -6.92
C THR A 85 -2.28 19.03 -5.85
N SER A 86 -1.61 19.24 -4.72
CA SER A 86 -1.72 18.35 -3.55
C SER A 86 -3.17 18.15 -3.09
N ASP A 87 -4.03 19.18 -3.17
CA ASP A 87 -5.43 19.07 -2.78
C ASP A 87 -6.24 18.17 -3.75
N GLU A 88 -5.95 18.19 -5.05
CA GLU A 88 -6.57 17.29 -6.02
C GLU A 88 -6.14 15.84 -5.80
N MET A 89 -4.85 15.61 -5.53
CA MET A 89 -4.33 14.28 -5.22
C MET A 89 -4.93 13.72 -3.93
N ILE A 90 -5.03 14.53 -2.88
CA ILE A 90 -5.67 14.13 -1.61
C ILE A 90 -7.13 13.76 -1.83
N LYS A 91 -7.89 14.54 -2.60
CA LYS A 91 -9.28 14.21 -2.95
C LYS A 91 -9.39 12.89 -3.73
N ASN A 92 -8.44 12.63 -4.62
CA ASN A 92 -8.41 11.37 -5.37
C ASN A 92 -8.20 10.16 -4.43
N ILE A 93 -7.30 10.27 -3.46
CA ILE A 93 -7.09 9.25 -2.41
C ILE A 93 -8.35 9.09 -1.58
N GLU A 94 -8.91 10.19 -1.08
CA GLU A 94 -10.09 10.16 -0.22
C GLU A 94 -11.28 9.49 -0.90
N SER A 95 -11.54 9.82 -2.16
CA SER A 95 -12.60 9.20 -2.95
C SER A 95 -12.42 7.69 -3.04
N TYR A 96 -11.20 7.23 -3.35
CA TYR A 96 -10.90 5.80 -3.41
C TYR A 96 -11.07 5.11 -2.05
N LEU A 97 -10.54 5.69 -0.96
CA LEU A 97 -10.62 5.09 0.37
C LEU A 97 -12.07 5.02 0.89
N LYS A 98 -12.89 6.04 0.58
CA LYS A 98 -14.33 6.03 0.89
C LYS A 98 -15.06 4.86 0.24
N GLU A 99 -14.71 4.52 -1.01
CA GLU A 99 -15.25 3.31 -1.67
C GLU A 99 -14.84 2.01 -0.97
N LYS A 100 -13.72 2.01 -0.24
CA LYS A 100 -13.22 0.84 0.52
C LYS A 100 -13.80 0.74 1.94
N LEU A 101 -14.48 1.78 2.44
CA LEU A 101 -15.07 1.75 3.79
C LEU A 101 -16.09 0.60 3.93
N GLN A 102 -16.93 0.38 2.93
CA GLN A 102 -17.91 -0.71 2.99
C GLN A 102 -17.24 -2.09 2.99
N SER A 103 -16.18 -2.27 2.19
CA SER A 103 -15.37 -3.51 2.21
C SER A 103 -14.75 -3.72 3.59
N PHE A 104 -14.19 -2.67 4.19
CA PHE A 104 -13.63 -2.73 5.54
C PHE A 104 -14.68 -3.13 6.59
N ILE A 105 -15.89 -2.57 6.54
CA ILE A 105 -16.99 -2.92 7.44
C ILE A 105 -17.37 -4.40 7.30
N ASN A 106 -17.43 -4.91 6.07
CA ASN A 106 -17.83 -6.29 5.80
C ASN A 106 -16.73 -7.29 6.19
N GLU A 107 -15.46 -6.89 6.11
CA GLU A 107 -14.29 -7.71 6.43
C GLU A 107 -13.87 -7.63 7.90
N THR A 108 -14.41 -6.69 8.67
CA THR A 108 -14.04 -6.47 10.08
C THR A 108 -15.27 -6.51 10.99
N ASP A 109 -15.22 -7.38 11.99
CA ASP A 109 -16.21 -7.49 13.04
C ASP A 109 -15.63 -7.07 14.41
N THR A 110 -16.40 -7.31 15.48
CA THR A 110 -15.97 -7.02 16.85
C THR A 110 -14.83 -7.90 17.36
N GLU A 111 -14.62 -9.07 16.76
CA GLU A 111 -13.62 -10.06 17.16
C GLU A 111 -12.31 -9.91 16.36
N THR A 112 -12.36 -9.22 15.22
CA THR A 112 -11.22 -8.95 14.36
C THR A 112 -10.15 -8.17 15.12
N SER A 113 -8.94 -8.70 15.14
CA SER A 113 -7.82 -8.09 15.84
C SER A 113 -7.40 -6.77 15.20
N ASP A 114 -6.85 -5.85 15.99
CA ASP A 114 -6.32 -4.58 15.45
C ASP A 114 -5.23 -4.82 14.39
N ASP A 115 -4.44 -5.89 14.56
CA ASP A 115 -3.42 -6.26 13.58
C ASP A 115 -4.00 -6.64 12.21
N GLU A 116 -5.08 -7.42 12.19
CA GLU A 116 -5.78 -7.78 10.96
C GLU A 116 -6.45 -6.57 10.34
N ARG A 117 -7.08 -5.70 11.14
CA ARG A 117 -7.62 -4.42 10.66
C ARG A 117 -6.53 -3.59 9.97
N TYR A 118 -5.34 -3.49 10.56
CA TYR A 118 -4.23 -2.75 9.94
C TYR A 118 -3.76 -3.38 8.64
N LYS A 119 -3.72 -4.72 8.53
CA LYS A 119 -3.40 -5.40 7.27
C LYS A 119 -4.41 -5.10 6.17
N ILE A 120 -5.70 -5.10 6.50
CA ILE A 120 -6.78 -4.76 5.56
C ILE A 120 -6.66 -3.29 5.11
N ILE A 121 -6.41 -2.36 6.04
CA ILE A 121 -6.22 -0.96 5.68
C ILE A 121 -5.00 -0.79 4.76
N CYS A 122 -3.88 -1.44 5.11
CA CYS A 122 -2.68 -1.42 4.28
C CYS A 122 -2.92 -2.00 2.88
N SER A 123 -3.73 -3.05 2.74
CA SER A 123 -4.01 -3.65 1.44
C SER A 123 -4.76 -2.70 0.51
N PHE A 124 -5.65 -1.84 1.01
CA PHE A 124 -6.31 -0.81 0.20
C PHE A 124 -5.31 0.21 -0.36
N PHE A 125 -4.37 0.67 0.46
CA PHE A 125 -3.31 1.55 -0.02
C PHE A 125 -2.35 0.85 -0.98
N ASP A 126 -2.00 -0.42 -0.71
CA ASP A 126 -1.17 -1.22 -1.61
C ASP A 126 -1.86 -1.41 -2.96
N ASP A 127 -3.17 -1.66 -2.99
CA ASP A 127 -3.97 -1.76 -4.21
C ASP A 127 -3.95 -0.45 -5.00
N TYR A 128 -4.17 0.68 -4.32
CA TYR A 128 -4.08 2.00 -4.94
C TYR A 128 -2.67 2.28 -5.50
N ILE A 129 -1.61 1.97 -4.74
CA ILE A 129 -0.21 2.25 -5.09
C ILE A 129 0.33 1.28 -6.14
N ASN A 130 -0.17 0.06 -6.21
CA ASN A 130 0.34 -0.98 -7.10
C ASN A 130 -0.53 -1.23 -8.33
N ASN A 131 -1.69 -0.57 -8.45
CA ASN A 131 -2.55 -0.68 -9.64
C ASN A 131 -1.72 -0.47 -10.92
N LYS A 132 -1.88 -1.35 -11.92
CA LYS A 132 -1.15 -1.24 -13.20
C LYS A 132 -1.85 -0.32 -14.19
N ASN A 133 -3.14 -0.08 -14.00
CA ASN A 133 -3.99 0.72 -14.87
C ASN A 133 -4.33 2.05 -14.18
N LYS A 134 -3.31 2.74 -13.66
CA LYS A 134 -3.49 4.05 -13.04
C LYS A 134 -3.66 5.11 -14.11
N ASP A 135 -4.53 6.08 -13.85
CA ASP A 135 -4.46 7.35 -14.55
C ASP A 135 -3.28 8.19 -14.02
N LYS A 136 -3.04 9.34 -14.65
CA LYS A 136 -1.88 10.17 -14.33
C LYS A 136 -1.91 10.70 -12.90
N ILE A 137 -3.09 11.12 -12.42
CA ILE A 137 -3.24 11.64 -11.06
C ILE A 137 -2.96 10.54 -10.03
N GLN A 138 -3.45 9.32 -10.25
CA GLN A 138 -3.18 8.18 -9.35
C GLN A 138 -1.70 7.78 -9.39
N GLU A 139 -1.02 7.86 -10.54
CA GLU A 139 0.41 7.58 -10.65
C GLU A 139 1.25 8.55 -9.82
N GLU A 140 1.04 9.87 -9.99
CA GLU A 140 1.75 10.89 -9.23
C GLU A 140 1.44 10.77 -7.73
N THR A 141 0.17 10.58 -7.39
CA THR A 141 -0.28 10.39 -6.01
C THR A 141 0.36 9.17 -5.36
N ALA A 142 0.41 8.04 -6.05
CA ALA A 142 1.07 6.82 -5.56
C ALA A 142 2.56 7.05 -5.29
N ASN A 143 3.24 7.89 -6.08
CA ASN A 143 4.65 8.21 -5.86
C ASN A 143 4.89 9.10 -4.63
N ILE A 144 3.89 9.87 -4.19
CA ILE A 144 3.93 10.60 -2.92
C ILE A 144 3.62 9.66 -1.75
N LEU A 145 2.56 8.85 -1.85
CA LEU A 145 2.15 7.92 -0.80
C LEU A 145 3.26 6.94 -0.40
N LYS A 146 4.13 6.52 -1.33
CA LYS A 146 5.26 5.63 -1.04
C LYS A 146 6.27 6.20 -0.03
N GLU A 147 6.33 7.53 0.10
CA GLU A 147 7.23 8.25 1.00
C GLU A 147 6.64 8.49 2.39
N LEU A 148 5.31 8.33 2.55
CA LEU A 148 4.62 8.58 3.81
C LEU A 148 4.81 7.43 4.80
N LYS A 149 4.60 7.73 6.09
CA LYS A 149 4.64 6.71 7.14
C LYS A 149 3.36 5.87 7.12
N ALA A 150 3.51 4.57 7.35
CA ALA A 150 2.38 3.65 7.38
C ALA A 150 1.36 4.03 8.47
N GLU A 151 1.82 4.49 9.64
CA GLU A 151 0.96 4.91 10.74
C GLU A 151 0.06 6.09 10.33
N GLU A 152 0.60 7.07 9.60
CA GLU A 152 -0.14 8.26 9.15
C GLU A 152 -1.24 7.87 8.16
N MET A 153 -0.93 6.95 7.23
CA MET A 153 -1.90 6.44 6.25
C MET A 153 -3.01 5.62 6.92
N ILE A 154 -2.65 4.75 7.87
CA ILE A 154 -3.63 3.96 8.65
C ILE A 154 -4.54 4.89 9.47
N ASN A 155 -3.94 5.85 10.18
CA ASN A 155 -4.69 6.82 10.97
C ASN A 155 -5.66 7.62 10.07
N TYR A 156 -5.23 8.06 8.89
CA TYR A 156 -6.13 8.77 7.96
C TYR A 156 -7.34 7.93 7.54
N PHE A 157 -7.15 6.64 7.25
CA PHE A 157 -8.28 5.75 6.95
C PHE A 157 -9.22 5.60 8.16
N LEU A 158 -8.68 5.42 9.36
CA LEU A 158 -9.48 5.33 10.59
C LEU A 158 -10.26 6.61 10.86
N TYR A 159 -9.69 7.78 10.53
CA TYR A 159 -10.41 9.06 10.54
C TYR A 159 -11.61 9.03 9.58
N LEU A 160 -11.41 8.66 8.31
CA LEU A 160 -12.50 8.57 7.32
C LEU A 160 -13.60 7.61 7.79
N PHE A 161 -13.22 6.47 8.34
CA PHE A 161 -14.15 5.49 8.90
C PHE A 161 -14.95 6.03 10.10
N SER A 162 -14.31 6.82 10.96
CA SER A 162 -15.00 7.45 12.10
C SER A 162 -16.04 8.48 11.66
N GLN A 163 -15.78 9.20 10.56
CA GLN A 163 -16.73 10.16 10.01
C GLN A 163 -17.99 9.44 9.52
N GLU A 164 -17.83 8.33 8.79
CA GLU A 164 -18.95 7.54 8.26
C GLU A 164 -19.88 7.02 9.37
N LYS A 165 -19.32 6.48 10.46
CA LYS A 165 -20.12 6.02 11.61
C LYS A 165 -20.73 7.16 12.42
N GLY A 166 -20.09 8.33 12.45
CA GLY A 166 -20.65 9.54 13.06
C GLY A 166 -21.90 10.04 12.33
N SER A 167 -21.96 9.88 11.01
CA SER A 167 -23.12 10.26 10.18
C SER A 167 -24.35 9.37 10.34
N GLU A 168 -24.22 8.12 10.82
CA GLU A 168 -25.37 7.24 11.07
C GLU A 168 -26.16 7.58 12.35
N LYS A 169 -25.65 8.44 13.23
CA LYS A 169 -26.36 8.90 14.45
C LYS A 169 -27.27 10.13 14.24
N GLY A 170 -27.76 10.34 13.02
CA GLY A 170 -28.56 11.51 12.63
C GLY A 170 -29.94 11.22 12.02
N SER A 171 -30.56 10.08 12.37
CA SER A 171 -31.90 9.71 11.89
C SER A 171 -32.75 9.08 13.00
N GLU A 172 -32.88 9.78 14.14
CA GLU A 172 -34.05 9.62 15.02
C GLU A 172 -35.05 10.73 14.68
N ASN A 173 -35.86 10.48 13.65
CA ASN A 173 -37.17 11.12 13.59
C ASN A 173 -38.12 10.26 14.45
N ASP A 174 -38.04 10.49 15.76
CA ASP A 174 -39.16 10.24 16.67
C ASP A 174 -40.30 11.16 16.28
N SER A 175 -41.25 10.62 15.52
CA SER A 175 -42.61 11.13 15.47
C SER A 175 -43.54 10.03 15.00
N GLU A 176 -43.94 9.15 15.92
CA GLU A 176 -45.36 8.84 15.98
C GLU A 176 -45.80 8.45 17.39
N VAL A 177 -46.66 9.32 17.90
CA VAL A 177 -47.54 9.17 19.06
C VAL A 177 -48.26 7.83 18.98
N ILE A 178 -47.99 6.92 19.90
CA ILE A 178 -48.93 5.85 20.25
C ILE A 178 -49.54 6.20 21.60
N SER A 179 -50.69 6.86 21.52
CA SER A 179 -51.66 6.98 22.62
C SER A 179 -52.37 5.65 22.79
N LEU A 180 -52.05 4.94 23.87
CA LEU A 180 -52.90 3.95 24.56
C LEU A 180 -52.47 4.09 26.04
N VAL A 181 -53.35 4.44 26.98
CA VAL A 181 -54.37 3.56 27.58
C VAL A 181 -55.38 4.43 28.36
N VAL A 182 -56.67 4.17 28.08
CA VAL A 182 -57.92 4.31 28.89
C VAL A 182 -58.18 5.59 29.66
#